data_AF-A0A7Y9Y103-F1
#
_entry.id   AF-A0A7Y9Y103-F1
#
_cell.length_a   1.000
_cell.length_b   1.000
_cell.length_c   1.000
_cell.angle_alpha   90.00
_cell.angle_beta   90.00
_cell.angle_gamma   90.00
#
_symmetry.space_group_name_H-M   'P 1'
#
loop_
_entity.id
_entity.type
_entity.pdbx_description
1 polymer ?
#
loop_
_entity_poly.entity_id
_entity_poly.type
_entity_poly.pdbx_seq_one_letter_code
_entity_poly.pdbx_strand_id
1 'polypeptide(L)'
;MKQEALIAWTSLYIAVGIMALMCAVLAVLVTAHDWRTGRWRPALATRLDKTLLLPKIWLRWQINYLKGAPVIVGVALYYAWSVGFSVFWDL
;
A
#
# COMPACT_ATOMS: atom_id res chain seq x y z
N MET A 1 19.73 19.73 -9.97
CA MET A 1 19.46 18.93 -8.77
C MET A 1 20.72 18.67 -8.01
N LYS A 2 20.80 19.13 -6.76
CA LYS A 2 21.94 18.83 -5.89
C LYS A 2 21.98 17.34 -5.56
N GLN A 3 23.19 16.82 -5.31
CA GLN A 3 23.40 15.41 -4.96
C GLN A 3 22.62 14.99 -3.71
N GLU A 4 22.51 15.88 -2.73
CA GLU A 4 21.77 15.63 -1.48
C GLU A 4 20.26 15.45 -1.73
N ALA A 5 19.67 16.28 -2.60
CA ALA A 5 18.27 16.15 -3.00
C ALA A 5 18.00 14.83 -3.72
N LEU A 6 18.90 14.42 -4.63
CA LEU A 6 18.80 13.13 -5.32
C LEU A 6 18.84 11.95 -4.34
N ILE A 7 19.75 11.98 -3.37
CA ILE A 7 19.87 10.93 -2.34
C ILE A 7 18.59 10.89 -1.49
N ALA A 8 18.10 12.04 -1.02
CA ALA A 8 16.91 12.14 -0.17
C ALA A 8 15.64 11.66 -0.87
N TRP A 9 15.44 12.00 -2.15
CA TRP A 9 14.31 11.48 -2.92
C TRP A 9 14.44 9.97 -3.15
N THR A 10 15.63 9.50 -3.54
CA THR A 10 15.87 8.08 -3.84
C THR A 10 15.64 7.21 -2.62
N SER A 11 16.19 7.58 -1.46
CA SER A 11 15.97 6.86 -0.20
C SER A 11 14.50 6.83 0.21
N LEU A 12 13.80 7.97 0.10
CA LEU A 12 12.37 8.07 0.41
C LEU A 12 11.54 7.15 -0.49
N TYR A 13 11.78 7.17 -1.81
CA TYR A 13 11.06 6.31 -2.74
C TYR A 13 11.33 4.82 -2.51
N ILE A 14 12.58 4.43 -2.25
CA ILE A 14 12.93 3.04 -1.95
C ILE A 14 12.22 2.58 -0.68
N ALA A 15 12.30 3.37 0.41
CA ALA A 15 11.67 3.02 1.68
C ALA A 15 10.14 2.90 1.55
N VAL A 16 9.50 3.89 0.92
CA VAL A 16 8.06 3.87 0.65
C VAL A 16 7.67 2.69 -0.24
N GLY A 17 8.45 2.39 -1.27
CA GLY A 17 8.23 1.26 -2.18
C GLY A 17 8.30 -0.10 -1.47
N ILE A 18 9.29 -0.30 -0.59
CA ILE A 18 9.41 -1.52 0.22
C ILE A 18 8.20 -1.67 1.15
N MET A 19 7.82 -0.60 1.86
CA MET A 19 6.65 -0.65 2.75
C MET A 19 5.36 -0.90 1.97
N ALA A 20 5.19 -0.29 0.80
CA ALA A 20 4.05 -0.54 -0.09
C ALA A 20 4.01 -2.01 -0.53
N LEU A 21 5.16 -2.59 -0.90
CA LEU A 21 5.24 -4.01 -1.25
C LEU A 21 4.86 -4.91 -0.07
N MET A 22 5.33 -4.60 1.14
CA MET A 22 4.94 -5.32 2.36
C MET A 22 3.43 -5.23 2.60
N CYS A 23 2.84 -4.04 2.46
CA CYS A 23 1.38 -3.87 2.58
C CYS A 23 0.62 -4.66 1.51
N ALA A 24 1.12 -4.71 0.27
CA ALA A 24 0.52 -5.49 -0.81
C ALA A 24 0.50 -6.99 -0.48
N VAL A 25 1.63 -7.53 -0.01
CA VAL A 25 1.75 -8.94 0.39
C VAL A 25 0.84 -9.25 1.58
N LEU A 26 0.87 -8.42 2.63
CA LEU A 26 0.01 -8.59 3.79
C LEU A 26 -1.47 -8.50 3.42
N ALA A 27 -1.86 -7.60 2.52
CA ALA A 27 -3.23 -7.47 2.05
C ALA A 27 -3.70 -8.72 1.28
N VAL A 28 -2.82 -9.37 0.50
CA VAL A 28 -3.13 -10.68 -0.11
C VAL A 28 -3.35 -11.73 0.98
N LEU A 29 -2.46 -11.82 1.97
CA LEU A 29 -2.56 -12.80 3.05
C LEU A 29 -3.84 -12.62 3.87
N VAL A 30 -4.19 -11.38 4.24
CA VAL A 30 -5.42 -11.05 4.97
C VAL A 30 -6.65 -11.37 4.13
N THR A 31 -6.65 -11.01 2.84
CA THR A 31 -7.78 -11.30 1.93
C THR A 31 -7.99 -12.80 1.77
N ALA A 32 -6.91 -13.58 1.63
CA ALA A 32 -6.97 -15.04 1.57
C ALA A 32 -7.42 -15.65 2.91
N HIS A 33 -6.96 -15.11 4.04
CA HIS A 33 -7.38 -15.55 5.37
C HIS A 33 -8.86 -15.28 5.62
N ASP A 34 -9.35 -14.08 5.26
CA ASP A 34 -10.77 -13.71 5.38
C ASP A 34 -11.67 -14.62 4.53
N TRP A 35 -11.20 -15.00 3.33
CA TRP A 35 -11.88 -15.96 2.47
C TRP A 35 -11.95 -17.34 3.11
N ARG A 36 -10.80 -17.88 3.57
CA ARG A 36 -10.70 -19.22 4.17
C ARG A 36 -11.55 -19.34 5.45
N THR A 37 -11.51 -18.33 6.32
CA THR A 37 -12.26 -18.30 7.57
C THR A 37 -13.74 -17.98 7.38
N GLY A 38 -14.14 -17.57 6.19
CA GLY A 38 -15.51 -17.19 5.88
C GLY A 38 -15.95 -15.83 6.44
N ARG A 39 -15.03 -15.06 7.03
CA ARG A 39 -15.29 -13.66 7.45
C ARG A 39 -15.70 -12.78 6.27
N TRP A 40 -15.23 -13.12 5.08
CA TRP A 40 -15.65 -12.49 3.84
C TRP A 40 -15.88 -13.57 2.78
N ARG A 41 -17.12 -13.70 2.30
CA ARG A 41 -17.51 -14.63 1.23
C ARG A 41 -18.37 -13.90 0.21
N PRO A 42 -17.86 -13.64 -1.01
CA PRO A 42 -18.72 -13.12 -2.07
C PRO A 42 -19.76 -14.16 -2.46
N ALA A 43 -20.99 -13.71 -2.75
CA ALA A 43 -21.99 -14.55 -3.38
C ALA A 43 -21.47 -15.08 -4.73
N LEU A 44 -21.83 -16.32 -5.07
CA LEU A 44 -21.41 -17.02 -6.30
C LEU A 44 -22.61 -17.69 -7.02
N ALA A 45 -23.83 -17.31 -6.66
CA ALA A 45 -25.05 -18.00 -7.09
C ALA A 45 -25.42 -17.70 -8.55
N THR A 46 -25.18 -16.48 -9.01
CA THR A 46 -25.59 -16.03 -10.34
C THR A 46 -24.41 -15.88 -11.32
N ARG A 47 -24.69 -15.78 -12.63
CA ARG A 47 -23.65 -15.43 -13.61
C ARG A 47 -23.04 -14.05 -13.35
N LEU A 48 -23.87 -13.10 -12.90
CA LEU A 48 -23.45 -11.75 -12.53
C LEU A 48 -22.56 -11.76 -11.28
N ASP A 49 -22.83 -12.64 -10.31
CA ASP A 49 -21.95 -12.82 -9.17
C ASP A 49 -20.55 -13.29 -9.55
N LYS A 50 -20.47 -14.20 -10.53
CA LYS A 50 -19.20 -14.71 -11.05
C LYS A 50 -18.43 -13.64 -11.82
N THR A 51 -19.10 -12.82 -12.63
CA THR A 51 -18.42 -11.70 -13.34
C THR A 51 -17.93 -10.63 -12.37
N LEU A 52 -18.69 -10.37 -11.30
CA LEU A 52 -18.31 -9.41 -10.26
C LEU A 52 -17.32 -9.97 -9.23
N LEU A 53 -16.91 -11.23 -9.35
CA LEU A 53 -16.03 -11.85 -8.36
C LEU A 53 -14.65 -11.18 -8.33
N LEU A 54 -14.04 -11.01 -9.50
CA LEU A 54 -12.74 -10.36 -9.64
C LEU A 54 -12.73 -8.93 -9.09
N PRO A 55 -13.66 -8.02 -9.48
CA PRO A 55 -13.67 -6.67 -8.92
C PRO A 55 -13.97 -6.64 -7.41
N LYS A 56 -14.77 -7.58 -6.88
CA LYS A 56 -15.00 -7.71 -5.43
C LYS A 56 -13.72 -8.12 -4.68
N ILE A 57 -12.96 -9.08 -5.21
CA ILE A 57 -11.66 -9.49 -4.64
C ILE A 57 -10.65 -8.34 -4.71
N TRP A 58 -10.58 -7.65 -5.86
CA TRP A 58 -9.73 -6.49 -6.03
C TRP A 58 -10.05 -5.39 -5.01
N LEU A 59 -11.33 -5.05 -4.85
CA LEU A 59 -11.76 -4.03 -3.89
C LEU A 59 -11.43 -4.44 -2.45
N ARG A 60 -11.64 -5.71 -2.09
CA ARG A 60 -11.29 -6.21 -0.76
C ARG A 60 -9.78 -6.11 -0.50
N TRP A 61 -8.98 -6.48 -1.49
CA TRP A 61 -7.52 -6.35 -1.42
C TRP A 61 -7.09 -4.88 -1.29
N GLN A 62 -7.68 -3.97 -2.07
CA GLN A 62 -7.42 -2.52 -1.98
C GLN A 62 -7.70 -1.96 -0.58
N ILE A 63 -8.84 -2.33 0.02
CA ILE A 63 -9.18 -1.91 1.38
C ILE A 63 -8.14 -2.43 2.38
N ASN A 64 -7.72 -3.69 2.26
CA ASN A 64 -6.70 -4.27 3.14
C ASN A 64 -5.32 -3.66 2.92
N TYR A 65 -4.97 -3.29 1.68
CA TYR A 65 -3.73 -2.63 1.31
C TYR A 65 -3.64 -1.22 1.92
N LEU A 66 -4.71 -0.43 1.77
CA LEU A 66 -4.74 0.97 2.25
C LEU A 66 -4.74 1.10 3.77
N LYS A 67 -5.00 0.04 4.54
CA LYS A 67 -4.81 0.04 6.00
C LYS A 67 -3.38 0.35 6.41
N GLY A 68 -2.39 0.04 5.56
CA GLY A 68 -0.98 0.35 5.81
C GLY A 68 -0.59 1.79 5.45
N ALA A 69 -1.39 2.50 4.66
CA ALA A 69 -1.06 3.83 4.15
C ALA A 69 -0.76 4.86 5.25
N PRO A 70 -1.51 4.94 6.38
CA PRO A 70 -1.19 5.88 7.45
C PRO A 70 0.22 5.69 8.04
N VAL A 71 0.69 4.44 8.14
CA VAL A 71 2.03 4.14 8.65
C VAL A 71 3.10 4.58 7.64
N ILE A 72 2.89 4.30 6.35
CA ILE A 72 3.79 4.72 5.27
C ILE A 72 3.92 6.25 5.27
N VAL A 73 2.80 6.97 5.35
CA VAL A 73 2.79 8.44 5.40
C VAL A 73 3.51 8.95 6.64
N GLY A 74 3.26 8.36 7.82
CA GLY A 74 3.94 8.74 9.05
C GLY A 74 5.46 8.59 8.97
N VAL A 75 5.94 7.44 8.47
CA VAL A 75 7.38 7.18 8.29
C VAL A 75 7.99 8.11 7.24
N ALA A 76 7.29 8.34 6.12
CA ALA A 76 7.74 9.24 5.07
C ALA A 76 7.89 10.69 5.58
N LEU A 77 6.91 11.19 6.32
CA LEU A 77 6.94 12.53 6.91
C LEU A 77 8.02 12.65 7.98
N TYR A 78 8.17 11.63 8.83
CA TYR A 78 9.23 11.59 9.84
C TYR A 78 10.63 11.61 9.20
N TYR A 79 10.83 10.84 8.13
CA TYR A 79 12.08 10.84 7.36
C TYR A 79 12.34 12.20 6.69
N ALA A 80 11.33 12.77 6.04
CA ALA A 80 11.47 14.08 5.40
C ALA A 80 11.77 15.19 6.42
N TRP A 81 11.16 15.11 7.60
CA TRP A 81 11.45 16.01 8.71
C TRP A 81 12.89 15.83 9.24
N SER A 82 13.38 14.59 9.39
CA SER A 82 14.72 14.33 9.93
C SER A 82 15.85 14.72 8.96
N VAL A 83 15.62 14.61 7.65
CA VAL A 83 16.54 15.09 6.62
C VAL A 83 16.44 16.62 6.45
N GLY A 84 15.25 17.18 6.70
CA GLY A 84 14.92 18.58 6.45
C GLY A 84 14.18 18.75 5.13
N PHE A 85 12.93 19.21 5.19
CA PHE A 85 12.07 19.36 4.02
C PHE A 85 12.69 20.23 2.91
N SER A 86 13.51 21.23 3.26
CA SER A 86 14.20 22.09 2.29
C SER A 86 15.14 21.33 1.36
N VAL A 87 15.76 20.24 1.82
CA VAL A 87 16.68 19.42 1.02
C VAL A 87 15.97 18.83 -0.21
N PHE A 88 14.68 18.53 -0.11
CA PHE A 88 13.89 17.99 -1.22
C PHE A 88 13.54 19.04 -2.30
N TRP A 89 13.61 20.33 -1.96
CA TRP A 89 13.26 21.46 -2.84
C TRP A 89 14.47 22.10 -3.53
N ASP A 90 15.69 21.68 -3.18
CA ASP A 90 16.94 22.09 -3.82
C ASP A 90 17.16 21.35 -5.18
N LEU A 91 16.16 21.49 -6.05
CA LEU A 91 16.06 20.88 -7.38
C LEU A 91 16.91 21.57 -8.45
#